data_AF-A0A258JTQ5-F1
#
_entry.id   AF-A0A258JTQ5-F1
#
_cell.length_a   1.000
_cell.length_b   1.000
_cell.length_c   1.000
_cell.angle_alpha   90.00
_cell.angle_beta   90.00
_cell.angle_gamma   90.00
#
_symmetry.space_group_name_H-M   'P 1'
#
loop_
_entity.id
_entity.type
_entity.pdbx_description
1 polymer ?
#
loop_
_entity_poly.entity_id
_entity_poly.type
_entity_poly.pdbx_seq_one_letter_code
_entity_poly.pdbx_strand_id
1 'polypeptide(L)' 'MKYFFAIWIPVLLFANVVFSQETITHKVERGETITEIAKKYQVTPYDIYKLNPDAQDKLKPRTLLLIPSKT' A
#
# COMPACT_ATOMS: atom_id res chain seq x y z
N MET A 1 -32.02 18.26 -37.58
CA MET A 1 -30.99 17.34 -37.06
C MET A 1 -29.78 18.13 -36.57
N LYS A 2 -29.80 18.69 -35.35
CA LYS A 2 -28.71 19.58 -34.85
C LYS A 2 -28.22 19.28 -33.42
N TYR A 3 -28.83 18.32 -32.73
CA TYR A 3 -28.52 18.04 -31.32
C TYR A 3 -27.97 16.63 -31.07
N PHE A 4 -27.75 15.83 -32.12
CA PHE A 4 -27.24 14.46 -31.97
C PHE A 4 -25.77 14.42 -31.53
N PHE A 5 -24.99 15.46 -31.81
CA PHE A 5 -23.58 15.58 -31.40
C PHE A 5 -23.36 16.20 -30.01
N ALA A 6 -24.39 16.83 -29.41
CA ALA A 6 -24.25 17.51 -28.12
C ALA A 6 -24.28 16.57 -26.91
N ILE A 7 -24.62 15.29 -27.12
CA ILE A 7 -24.74 14.27 -26.06
C ILE A 7 -23.46 13.40 -25.96
N TRP A 8 -22.49 13.57 -26.86
CA TRP A 8 -21.23 12.81 -26.86
C TRP A 8 -20.06 13.49 -26.13
N ILE A 9 -20.31 14.63 -25.46
CA ILE A 9 -19.28 15.40 -24.74
C ILE A 9 -19.27 15.17 -23.21
N PRO A 10 -20.36 14.77 -22.50
CA PRO A 10 -20.28 14.56 -21.05
C PRO A 10 -19.74 13.17 -20.65
N VAL A 11 -19.53 12.23 -21.59
CA VAL A 11 -19.04 10.87 -21.29
C VAL A 11 -17.51 10.83 -21.12
N LEU A 12 -16.79 11.87 -21.56
CA LEU A 12 -15.33 11.84 -21.71
C LEU A 12 -14.53 12.46 -20.54
N LEU A 13 -15.18 12.91 -19.47
CA LEU A 13 -14.52 13.68 -18.39
C LEU A 13 -14.37 12.96 -17.04
N PHE A 14 -14.76 11.69 -16.91
CA PHE A 14 -14.46 10.91 -15.70
C PHE A 14 -13.17 10.09 -15.86
N ALA A 15 -12.05 10.79 -16.09
CA ALA A 15 -10.74 10.19 -15.88
C ALA A 15 -10.50 10.09 -14.36
N ASN A 16 -10.95 8.99 -13.75
CA ASN A 16 -10.61 8.68 -12.37
C ASN A 16 -9.11 8.35 -12.33
N VAL A 17 -8.29 9.29 -11.87
CA VAL A 17 -6.88 9.03 -11.57
C VAL A 17 -6.85 8.16 -10.32
N VAL A 18 -6.74 6.85 -10.50
CA VAL A 18 -6.57 5.90 -9.39
C VAL A 18 -5.10 5.92 -8.99
N PHE A 19 -4.80 6.48 -7.80
CA PHE A 19 -3.47 6.40 -7.20
C PHE A 19 -3.38 5.12 -6.38
N SER A 20 -2.62 4.12 -6.86
CA SER A 20 -2.30 2.93 -6.07
C SER A 20 -1.08 3.23 -5.20
N GLN A 21 -1.15 2.88 -3.92
CA GLN A 21 0.02 2.92 -3.05
C GLN A 21 0.91 1.73 -3.40
N GLU A 22 2.20 1.96 -3.60
CA GLU A 22 3.17 0.89 -3.76
C GLU A 22 3.48 0.27 -2.39
N THR A 23 3.44 -1.05 -2.32
CA THR A 23 3.78 -1.80 -1.10
C THR A 23 4.86 -2.81 -1.40
N ILE A 24 5.84 -2.92 -0.52
CA ILE A 24 6.92 -3.89 -0.61
C ILE A 24 6.56 -5.08 0.28
N THR A 25 6.77 -6.29 -0.21
CA THR A 25 6.62 -7.49 0.62
C THR A 25 7.98 -7.86 1.23
N HIS A 26 8.02 -7.99 2.55
CA HIS A 26 9.21 -8.41 3.29
C HIS A 26 8.97 -9.76 3.98
N LYS A 27 9.84 -10.74 3.74
CA LYS A 27 9.79 -12.03 4.43
C LYS A 27 10.59 -11.95 5.73
N VAL A 28 9.91 -12.13 6.85
CA VAL A 28 10.50 -12.04 8.19
C VAL A 28 11.51 -13.17 8.39
N GLU A 29 12.72 -12.81 8.74
CA GLU A 29 13.79 -13.73 9.12
C GLU A 29 13.73 -14.07 10.62
N ARG A 30 14.39 -15.16 11.00
CA ARG A 30 14.38 -15.60 12.41
C ARG A 30 15.23 -14.63 13.23
N GLY A 31 14.59 -13.97 14.21
CA GLY A 31 15.27 -13.06 15.14
C GLY A 31 15.14 -11.59 14.78
N GLU A 32 14.57 -11.25 13.62
CA GLU A 32 14.22 -9.87 13.30
C GLU A 32 13.13 -9.32 14.23
N THR A 33 13.17 -8.01 14.43
CA THR A 33 12.14 -7.23 15.13
C THR A 33 11.46 -6.25 14.17
N ILE A 34 10.23 -5.85 14.48
CA ILE A 34 9.53 -4.81 13.71
C ILE A 34 10.35 -3.52 13.65
N THR A 35 11.06 -3.17 14.71
CA THR A 35 11.89 -1.98 14.78
C THR A 35 13.06 -2.01 13.79
N GLU A 36 13.70 -3.16 13.61
CA GLU A 36 14.78 -3.34 12.63
C GLU A 36 14.25 -3.30 11.21
N ILE A 37 13.12 -3.96 10.96
CA ILE A 37 12.44 -3.96 9.66
C ILE A 37 12.01 -2.52 9.30
N ALA A 38 11.42 -1.78 10.25
CA ALA A 38 11.02 -0.39 10.08
C ALA A 38 12.21 0.50 9.70
N LYS A 39 13.35 0.35 10.37
CA LYS A 39 14.59 1.07 10.04
C LYS A 39 15.09 0.73 8.64
N LYS A 40 15.08 -0.55 8.25
CA LYS A 40 15.52 -1.03 6.92
C LYS A 40 14.75 -0.37 5.80
N TYR A 41 13.44 -0.19 5.97
CA TYR A 41 12.56 0.40 4.95
C TYR A 41 12.27 1.89 5.19
N GLN A 42 12.90 2.52 6.19
CA GLN A 42 12.72 3.94 6.53
C GLN A 42 11.25 4.35 6.80
N VAL A 43 10.49 3.43 7.40
CA VAL A 43 9.10 3.61 7.83
C VAL A 43 9.02 3.57 9.35
N THR A 44 7.85 3.91 9.91
CA THR A 44 7.63 3.72 11.35
C THR A 44 7.13 2.30 11.63
N PRO A 45 7.38 1.74 12.84
CA PRO A 45 6.74 0.50 13.28
C PRO A 45 5.21 0.55 13.17
N TYR A 46 4.63 1.71 13.46
CA TYR A 46 3.19 1.95 13.34
C TYR A 46 2.68 1.76 11.91
N ASP A 47 3.41 2.26 10.91
CA ASP A 47 3.03 2.11 9.50
C ASP A 47 3.05 0.63 9.08
N ILE A 48 4.00 -0.15 9.58
CA ILE A 48 4.04 -1.61 9.36
C ILE A 48 2.81 -2.27 10.02
N TYR A 49 2.51 -1.94 11.28
CA TYR A 49 1.37 -2.53 11.97
C TYR A 49 0.01 -2.18 11.34
N LYS A 50 -0.12 -0.99 10.75
CA LYS A 50 -1.34 -0.57 10.06
C LYS A 50 -1.68 -1.51 8.89
N LEU A 51 -0.66 -2.04 8.20
CA LEU A 51 -0.84 -3.00 7.11
C LEU A 51 -0.82 -4.46 7.59
N ASN A 52 -0.32 -4.71 8.80
CA ASN A 52 -0.15 -6.05 9.37
C ASN A 52 -0.62 -6.09 10.84
N PRO A 53 -1.94 -6.00 11.11
CA PRO A 53 -2.47 -5.95 12.47
C PRO A 53 -2.03 -7.15 13.32
N ASP A 54 -1.98 -8.35 12.73
CA ASP A 54 -1.54 -9.58 13.40
C ASP A 54 -0.10 -9.51 13.95
N ALA A 55 0.75 -8.65 13.36
CA ALA A 55 2.13 -8.49 13.79
C ALA A 55 2.26 -7.68 15.10
N GLN A 56 1.21 -6.95 15.52
CA GLN A 56 1.19 -6.22 16.79
C GLN A 56 1.28 -7.16 17.99
N ASP A 57 0.56 -8.28 17.94
CA ASP A 57 0.57 -9.27 19.02
C ASP A 57 1.87 -10.06 19.03
N LYS A 58 2.27 -10.56 17.86
CA LYS A 58 3.47 -11.39 17.72
C LYS A 58 4.00 -11.42 16.29
N LEU A 59 5.26 -10.99 16.14
CA LEU A 59 6.00 -11.20 14.91
C LEU A 59 6.40 -12.68 14.76
N LYS A 60 5.92 -13.32 13.70
CA LYS A 60 6.21 -14.73 13.39
C LYS A 60 7.32 -14.80 12.33
N PRO A 61 8.38 -15.60 12.54
CA PRO A 61 9.37 -15.84 11.49
C PRO A 61 8.73 -16.49 10.25
N ARG A 62 9.31 -16.22 9.09
CA ARG A 62 8.91 -16.75 7.76
C ARG A 62 7.54 -16.27 7.27
N THR A 63 6.91 -15.31 7.93
CA THR A 63 5.71 -14.64 7.40
C THR A 63 6.09 -13.52 6.45
N LEU A 64 5.14 -13.14 5.59
CA LEU A 64 5.26 -12.01 4.70
C LEU A 64 4.61 -10.80 5.36
N LEU A 65 5.36 -9.72 5.52
CA LEU A 65 4.85 -8.42 5.96
C LEU A 65 4.71 -7.49 4.76
N LEU A 66 3.60 -6.77 4.74
CA LEU A 66 3.38 -5.64 3.84
C LEU A 66 4.03 -4.39 4.42
N ILE A 67 4.99 -3.82 3.71
CA ILE A 67 5.69 -2.61 4.12
C ILE A 67 5.26 -1.48 3.18
N PRO A 68 4.79 -0.33 3.70
CA PRO A 68 4.46 0.79 2.84
C PRO A 68 5.72 1.31 2.14
N SER A 69 5.65 1.51 0.82
CA SER A 69 6.73 2.17 0.09
C SER A 69 6.61 3.68 0.31
N LYS A 70 7.73 4.32 0.65
CA LYS A 70 7.83 5.77 0.58
C LYS A 70 8.13 6.11 -0.88
N THR A 71 7.13 6.61 -1.60
CA THR A 71 7.35 7.32 -2.88
C THR A 71 8.12 8.61 -2.62
#